data_AF-A0A534R097-F1
#
_entry.id   AF-A0A534R097-F1
#
_cell.length_a   1.000
_cell.length_b   1.000
_cell.length_c   1.000
_cell.angle_alpha   90.00
_cell.angle_beta   90.00
_cell.angle_gamma   90.00
#
_symmetry.space_group_name_H-M   'P 1'
#
loop_
_entity.id
_entity.type
_entity.pdbx_description
1 polymer ?
#
loop_
_entity_poly.entity_id
_entity_poly.type
_entity_poly.pdbx_seq_one_letter_code
_entity_poly.pdbx_strand_id
1 'polypeptide(L)'
;MMGKSWGGFNALQIAARRPEALRAVIAVCGSDDRYADDAHYMGGCLLNENLTWGSVLLTLSGLPPDPAVVGDAWRAIWLERLTRGVFFPEVWLRHQGRDAYWRRGSVCEDFQRIACPVYAIGGWADAYTNAIPRLLSGLRSPRKGLVGPWSHNYPHSGVPGPAIGFLQEARRWWDQWLKGIDTGIMNEPPYRVWMQESVPPRASYAVRPGRWVAEPSWPSPRVTTRRYALNPGGLGETSGPETPLAWRSPAATGLAAGEWCSDGGEGEAPGDQREDDAGSLTFDSEPLAERLEILGAPVVALELAVDRPVAFVVARLSEVFPDGSSSRVTH
;
A
#
# COMPACT_ATOMS: atom_id res chain seq x y z
N MET A 1 -18.69 -6.04 -7.96
CA MET A 1 -17.41 -6.63 -8.41
C MET A 1 -16.45 -6.70 -7.25
N MET A 2 -15.54 -7.68 -7.21
CA MET A 2 -14.48 -7.73 -6.21
C MET A 2 -13.20 -8.36 -6.73
N GLY A 3 -12.09 -8.07 -6.06
CA GLY A 3 -10.82 -8.77 -6.25
C GLY A 3 -9.75 -8.29 -5.27
N LYS A 4 -8.75 -9.16 -5.06
CA LYS A 4 -7.47 -8.85 -4.40
C LYS A 4 -6.47 -8.38 -5.44
N SER A 5 -5.54 -7.51 -5.04
CA SER A 5 -4.44 -7.09 -5.92
C SER A 5 -5.04 -6.53 -7.20
N TRP A 6 -4.48 -6.86 -8.37
CA TRP A 6 -4.93 -6.42 -9.70
C TRP A 6 -6.47 -6.42 -9.88
N GLY A 7 -7.18 -7.39 -9.30
CA GLY A 7 -8.65 -7.43 -9.31
C GLY A 7 -9.33 -6.27 -8.57
N GLY A 8 -8.72 -5.76 -7.50
CA GLY A 8 -9.15 -4.57 -6.76
C GLY A 8 -9.02 -3.29 -7.58
N PHE A 9 -7.87 -3.07 -8.22
CA PHE A 9 -7.63 -1.95 -9.16
C PHE A 9 -8.68 -1.98 -10.27
N ASN A 10 -8.86 -3.14 -10.90
CA ASN A 10 -9.83 -3.30 -11.98
C ASN A 10 -11.27 -3.03 -11.52
N ALA A 11 -11.64 -3.47 -10.32
CA ALA A 11 -12.97 -3.19 -9.79
C ALA A 11 -13.21 -1.67 -9.63
N LEU A 12 -12.21 -0.93 -9.15
CA LEU A 12 -12.26 0.54 -9.07
C LEU A 12 -12.30 1.19 -10.46
N GLN A 13 -11.47 0.74 -11.39
CA GLN A 13 -11.42 1.26 -12.76
C GLN A 13 -12.74 1.04 -13.51
N ILE A 14 -13.37 -0.13 -13.35
CA ILE A 14 -14.70 -0.40 -13.91
C ILE A 14 -15.77 0.44 -13.20
N ALA A 15 -15.67 0.63 -11.87
CA ALA A 15 -16.57 1.54 -11.17
C ALA A 15 -16.50 2.98 -11.70
N ALA A 16 -15.31 3.45 -12.07
CA ALA A 16 -15.10 4.76 -12.70
C ALA A 16 -15.64 4.86 -14.15
N ARG A 17 -16.05 3.73 -14.76
CA ARG A 17 -16.78 3.71 -16.04
C ARG A 17 -18.30 3.79 -15.86
N ARG A 18 -18.81 3.67 -14.64
CA ARG A 18 -20.24 3.73 -14.28
C ARG A 18 -21.15 2.82 -15.13
N PRO A 19 -20.82 1.54 -15.37
CA PRO A 19 -21.76 0.66 -16.02
C PRO A 19 -23.03 0.54 -15.17
N GLU A 20 -24.20 0.66 -15.80
CA GLU A 20 -25.48 0.74 -15.10
C GLU A 20 -25.73 -0.47 -14.17
N ALA A 21 -25.27 -1.66 -14.56
CA ALA A 21 -25.45 -2.89 -13.80
C ALA A 21 -24.55 -2.99 -12.54
N LEU A 22 -23.52 -2.15 -12.39
CA LEU A 22 -22.60 -2.24 -11.25
C LEU A 22 -23.18 -1.52 -10.02
N ARG A 23 -23.57 -2.32 -9.03
CA ARG A 23 -24.22 -1.83 -7.80
C ARG A 23 -23.30 -1.65 -6.60
N ALA A 24 -22.14 -2.31 -6.54
CA ALA A 24 -21.14 -2.13 -5.47
C ALA A 24 -19.79 -2.80 -5.82
N VAL A 25 -18.73 -2.35 -5.13
CA VAL A 25 -17.36 -2.88 -5.21
C VAL A 25 -16.82 -3.25 -3.83
N ILE A 26 -16.03 -4.34 -3.76
CA ILE A 26 -15.05 -4.59 -2.71
C ILE A 26 -13.66 -4.62 -3.36
N ALA A 27 -12.79 -3.68 -3.02
CA ALA A 27 -11.42 -3.64 -3.49
C ALA A 27 -10.48 -4.07 -2.36
N VAL A 28 -9.79 -5.20 -2.54
CA VAL A 28 -8.88 -5.76 -1.53
C VAL A 28 -7.43 -5.57 -2.00
N CYS A 29 -6.55 -5.04 -1.13
CA CYS A 29 -5.11 -4.86 -1.37
C CYS A 29 -4.81 -4.31 -2.78
N GLY A 30 -5.43 -3.19 -3.16
CA GLY A 30 -5.30 -2.61 -4.49
C GLY A 30 -5.16 -1.10 -4.43
N SER A 31 -4.63 -0.52 -5.51
CA SER A 31 -4.32 0.91 -5.58
C SER A 31 -5.34 1.73 -6.35
N ASP A 32 -5.49 2.99 -5.95
CA ASP A 32 -6.14 4.06 -6.72
C ASP A 32 -5.17 4.83 -7.64
N ASP A 33 -3.86 4.66 -7.46
CA ASP A 33 -2.79 5.35 -8.18
C ASP A 33 -1.78 4.37 -8.77
N ARG A 34 -1.77 4.26 -10.09
CA ARG A 34 -0.91 3.31 -10.83
C ARG A 34 0.56 3.75 -10.95
N TYR A 35 0.89 5.00 -10.62
CA TYR A 35 2.26 5.50 -10.71
C TYR A 35 2.91 5.74 -9.36
N ALA A 36 2.20 6.35 -8.41
CA ALA A 36 2.81 6.71 -7.14
C ALA A 36 2.76 5.59 -6.09
N ASP A 37 1.97 4.54 -6.33
CA ASP A 37 1.60 3.54 -5.33
C ASP A 37 1.27 2.19 -5.99
N ASP A 38 2.17 1.68 -6.83
CA ASP A 38 2.05 0.34 -7.42
C ASP A 38 3.41 -0.26 -7.78
N ALA A 39 3.44 -1.55 -8.15
CA ALA A 39 4.58 -2.40 -8.50
C ALA A 39 5.52 -1.85 -9.59
N HIS A 40 5.31 -0.64 -10.07
CA HIS A 40 6.03 -0.01 -11.16
C HIS A 40 6.93 1.07 -10.58
N TYR A 41 6.32 1.99 -9.84
CA TYR A 41 6.95 3.15 -9.24
C TYR A 41 6.29 3.44 -7.89
N MET A 42 7.09 3.97 -6.96
CA MET A 42 6.61 4.54 -5.69
C MET A 42 7.36 5.84 -5.43
N GLY A 43 6.64 6.94 -5.24
CA GLY A 43 7.26 8.27 -5.09
C GLY A 43 8.12 8.72 -6.29
N GLY A 44 7.93 8.12 -7.47
CA GLY A 44 8.76 8.33 -8.67
C GLY A 44 10.01 7.44 -8.76
N CYS A 45 10.27 6.61 -7.75
CA CYS A 45 11.36 5.63 -7.76
C CYS A 45 10.90 4.32 -8.40
N LEU A 46 11.74 3.72 -9.25
CA LEU A 46 11.47 2.41 -9.86
C LEU A 46 11.54 1.31 -8.79
N LEU A 47 10.51 0.46 -8.75
CA LEU A 47 10.48 -0.71 -7.87
C LEU A 47 11.04 -1.96 -8.57
N ASN A 48 11.65 -2.86 -7.80
CA ASN A 48 12.12 -4.16 -8.31
C ASN A 48 10.95 -5.02 -8.81
N GLU A 49 9.77 -4.80 -8.23
CA GLU A 49 8.51 -5.43 -8.59
C GLU A 49 8.12 -5.18 -10.04
N ASN A 50 8.65 -4.14 -10.69
CA ASN A 50 8.43 -3.89 -12.10
C ASN A 50 8.95 -5.07 -12.92
N LEU A 51 10.17 -5.51 -12.62
CA LEU A 51 10.77 -6.68 -13.26
C LEU A 51 10.04 -7.95 -12.85
N THR A 52 9.79 -8.15 -11.54
CA THR A 52 9.17 -9.36 -10.99
C THR A 52 7.77 -9.58 -11.57
N TRP A 53 6.85 -8.63 -11.38
CA TRP A 53 5.48 -8.74 -11.88
C TRP A 53 5.40 -8.72 -13.40
N GLY A 54 6.22 -7.92 -14.07
CA GLY A 54 6.23 -7.89 -15.52
C GLY A 54 6.69 -9.22 -16.14
N SER A 55 7.63 -9.92 -15.49
CA SER A 55 8.06 -11.27 -15.89
C SER A 55 6.99 -12.33 -15.61
N VAL A 56 6.27 -12.22 -14.49
CA VAL A 56 5.11 -13.08 -14.19
C VAL A 56 4.03 -12.90 -15.26
N LEU A 57 3.69 -11.66 -15.62
CA LEU A 57 2.69 -11.37 -16.65
C LEU A 57 3.08 -11.93 -18.02
N LEU A 58 4.35 -11.78 -18.42
CA LEU A 58 4.85 -12.39 -19.67
C LEU A 58 4.67 -13.91 -19.63
N THR A 59 5.08 -14.55 -18.53
CA THR A 59 5.02 -16.01 -18.37
C THR A 59 3.58 -16.52 -18.43
N LEU A 60 2.66 -15.89 -17.69
CA LEU A 60 1.24 -16.25 -17.68
C LEU A 60 0.57 -16.03 -19.05
N SER A 61 0.92 -14.94 -19.74
CA SER A 61 0.39 -14.64 -21.07
C SER A 61 0.86 -15.63 -22.14
N GLY A 62 2.00 -16.29 -21.90
CA GLY A 62 2.56 -17.31 -22.79
C GLY A 62 2.01 -18.73 -22.58
N LEU A 63 1.14 -18.96 -21.60
CA LEU A 63 0.56 -20.28 -21.36
C LEU A 63 -0.39 -20.71 -22.50
N PRO A 64 -0.38 -22.00 -22.89
CA PRO A 64 -1.32 -22.51 -23.88
C PRO A 64 -2.75 -22.40 -23.34
N PRO A 65 -3.75 -22.09 -24.19
CA PRO A 65 -5.15 -22.19 -23.80
C PRO A 65 -5.51 -23.67 -23.57
N ASP A 66 -6.50 -23.91 -22.71
CA ASP A 66 -7.01 -25.25 -22.45
C ASP A 66 -7.64 -25.85 -23.73
N PRO A 67 -7.14 -27.00 -24.24
CA PRO A 67 -7.73 -27.69 -25.39
C PRO A 67 -9.20 -28.06 -25.19
N ALA A 68 -9.67 -28.23 -23.95
CA ALA A 68 -11.09 -28.49 -23.68
C ALA A 68 -11.98 -27.27 -24.00
N VAL A 69 -11.41 -26.05 -24.03
CA VAL A 69 -12.13 -24.81 -24.34
C VAL A 69 -12.05 -24.45 -25.82
N VAL A 70 -10.89 -24.66 -26.45
CA VAL A 70 -10.61 -24.19 -27.83
C VAL A 70 -10.39 -25.31 -28.86
N GLY A 71 -10.48 -26.57 -28.45
CA GLY A 71 -10.27 -27.74 -29.32
C GLY A 71 -8.88 -27.75 -29.97
N ASP A 72 -8.80 -28.32 -31.17
CA ASP A 72 -7.55 -28.48 -31.93
C ASP A 72 -6.84 -27.16 -32.27
N ALA A 73 -7.53 -26.03 -32.15
CA ALA A 73 -6.94 -24.71 -32.35
C ALA A 73 -5.95 -24.29 -31.24
N TRP A 74 -5.91 -25.02 -30.11
CA TRP A 74 -5.09 -24.65 -28.94
C TRP A 74 -3.63 -24.37 -29.30
N ARG A 75 -3.05 -25.17 -30.18
CA ARG A 75 -1.64 -25.06 -30.57
C ARG A 75 -1.39 -23.82 -31.41
N ALA A 76 -2.29 -23.52 -32.35
CA ALA A 76 -2.18 -22.33 -33.20
C ALA A 76 -2.30 -21.05 -32.35
N ILE A 77 -3.28 -21.01 -31.44
CA ILE A 77 -3.48 -19.89 -30.50
C ILE A 77 -2.27 -19.73 -29.57
N TRP A 78 -1.71 -20.83 -29.06
CA TRP A 78 -0.52 -20.78 -28.22
C TRP A 78 0.68 -20.18 -28.94
N LEU A 79 0.96 -20.61 -30.18
CA LEU A 79 2.05 -20.04 -30.99
C LEU A 79 1.81 -18.56 -31.32
N GLU A 80 0.57 -18.15 -31.56
CA GLU A 80 0.22 -16.74 -31.73
C GLU A 80 0.51 -15.93 -30.45
N ARG A 81 0.15 -16.45 -29.26
CA ARG A 81 0.47 -15.79 -27.98
C ARG A 81 1.97 -15.62 -27.78
N LEU A 82 2.76 -16.64 -28.09
CA LEU A 82 4.22 -16.58 -27.95
C LEU A 82 4.84 -15.53 -28.88
N THR A 83 4.33 -15.38 -30.11
CA THR A 83 4.84 -14.38 -31.07
C THR A 83 4.37 -12.95 -30.78
N ARG A 84 3.25 -12.79 -30.04
CA ARG A 84 2.67 -11.50 -29.66
C ARG A 84 2.87 -11.13 -28.18
N GLY A 85 3.74 -11.86 -27.49
CA GLY A 85 4.02 -11.62 -26.08
C GLY A 85 4.49 -10.18 -25.83
N VAL A 86 3.98 -9.57 -24.77
CA VAL A 86 4.39 -8.22 -24.36
C VAL A 86 5.33 -8.34 -23.17
N PHE A 87 6.56 -7.85 -23.32
CA PHE A 87 7.47 -7.70 -22.20
C PHE A 87 7.14 -6.40 -21.46
N PHE A 88 6.20 -6.50 -20.51
CA PHE A 88 5.69 -5.36 -19.75
C PHE A 88 6.77 -4.51 -19.04
N PRO A 89 7.87 -5.07 -18.49
CA PRO A 89 8.92 -4.24 -17.90
C PRO A 89 9.45 -3.17 -18.86
N GLU A 90 9.67 -3.51 -20.13
CA GLU A 90 10.12 -2.54 -21.14
C GLU A 90 9.07 -1.44 -21.35
N VAL A 91 7.79 -1.82 -21.45
CA VAL A 91 6.69 -0.87 -21.62
C VAL A 91 6.66 0.11 -20.45
N TRP A 92 6.71 -0.39 -19.21
CA TRP A 92 6.65 0.43 -18.01
C TRP A 92 7.86 1.34 -17.86
N LEU A 93 9.07 0.86 -18.19
CA LEU A 93 10.31 1.66 -18.16
C LEU A 93 10.34 2.82 -19.15
N ARG A 94 9.52 2.78 -20.22
CA ARG A 94 9.34 3.91 -21.15
C ARG A 94 8.49 5.03 -20.55
N HIS A 95 7.75 4.76 -19.48
CA HIS A 95 6.84 5.69 -18.81
C HIS A 95 7.39 6.11 -17.43
N GLN A 96 8.59 6.70 -17.39
CA GLN A 96 9.28 7.03 -16.12
C GLN A 96 8.61 8.12 -15.30
N GLY A 97 7.81 9.01 -15.93
CA GLY A 97 7.06 10.06 -15.27
C GLY A 97 5.55 9.80 -15.27
N ARG A 98 4.79 10.55 -14.47
CA ARG A 98 3.31 10.50 -14.44
C ARG A 98 2.67 11.08 -15.71
N ASP A 99 2.71 10.31 -16.79
CA ASP A 99 2.13 10.64 -18.08
C ASP A 99 0.71 10.06 -18.30
N ALA A 100 0.21 10.14 -19.53
CA ALA A 100 -1.12 9.67 -19.89
C ALA A 100 -1.33 8.15 -19.69
N TYR A 101 -0.26 7.35 -19.77
CA TYR A 101 -0.33 5.90 -19.54
C TYR A 101 -0.80 5.62 -18.12
N TRP A 102 -0.16 6.26 -17.12
CA TRP A 102 -0.51 6.07 -15.72
C TRP A 102 -1.81 6.74 -15.31
N ARG A 103 -2.07 7.96 -15.79
CA ARG A 103 -3.32 8.69 -15.47
C ARG A 103 -4.54 7.91 -15.95
N ARG A 104 -4.46 7.23 -17.10
CA ARG A 104 -5.56 6.40 -17.62
C ARG A 104 -5.94 5.27 -16.67
N GLY A 105 -4.97 4.67 -15.98
CA GLY A 105 -5.17 3.55 -15.07
C GLY A 105 -5.47 3.95 -13.62
N SER A 106 -5.32 5.23 -13.28
CA SER A 106 -5.44 5.73 -11.91
C SER A 106 -6.84 6.33 -11.70
N VAL A 107 -7.58 5.83 -10.71
CA VAL A 107 -8.91 6.39 -10.39
C VAL A 107 -8.82 7.63 -9.50
N CYS A 108 -7.66 7.86 -8.86
CA CYS A 108 -7.40 9.06 -8.07
C CYS A 108 -7.42 10.37 -8.89
N GLU A 109 -7.33 10.28 -10.22
CA GLU A 109 -7.47 11.43 -11.12
C GLU A 109 -8.86 12.07 -11.02
N ASP A 110 -9.90 11.26 -10.76
CA ASP A 110 -11.26 11.76 -10.53
C ASP A 110 -12.11 10.70 -9.81
N PHE A 111 -12.11 10.76 -8.48
CA PHE A 111 -12.96 9.90 -7.64
C PHE A 111 -14.46 10.11 -7.87
N GLN A 112 -14.90 11.26 -8.41
CA GLN A 112 -16.32 11.51 -8.68
C GLN A 112 -16.87 10.56 -9.74
N ARG A 113 -16.00 9.98 -10.58
CA ARG A 113 -16.38 8.97 -11.57
C ARG A 113 -16.90 7.70 -10.93
N ILE A 114 -16.58 7.41 -9.68
CA ILE A 114 -17.10 6.25 -8.96
C ILE A 114 -18.38 6.65 -8.22
N ALA A 115 -19.52 6.20 -8.75
CA ALA A 115 -20.84 6.47 -8.16
C ALA A 115 -21.38 5.32 -7.29
N CYS A 116 -20.91 4.09 -7.52
CA CYS A 116 -21.34 2.96 -6.72
C CYS A 116 -20.64 2.92 -5.35
N PRO A 117 -21.26 2.27 -4.36
CA PRO A 117 -20.63 1.94 -3.08
C PRO A 117 -19.27 1.22 -3.23
N VAL A 118 -18.29 1.61 -2.42
CA VAL A 118 -16.95 0.99 -2.38
C VAL A 118 -16.57 0.56 -0.97
N TYR A 119 -16.20 -0.70 -0.80
CA TYR A 119 -15.52 -1.16 0.41
C TYR A 119 -14.05 -1.45 0.08
N ALA A 120 -13.15 -0.59 0.55
CA ALA A 120 -11.70 -0.75 0.40
C ALA A 120 -11.13 -1.50 1.61
N ILE A 121 -10.34 -2.55 1.38
CA ILE A 121 -9.83 -3.44 2.43
C ILE A 121 -8.36 -3.73 2.16
N GLY A 122 -7.52 -3.73 3.18
CA GLY A 122 -6.09 -4.01 3.06
C GLY A 122 -5.47 -4.29 4.42
N GLY A 123 -4.14 -4.29 4.50
CA GLY A 123 -3.44 -4.52 5.77
C GLY A 123 -2.14 -3.75 5.85
N TRP A 124 -1.64 -3.52 7.07
CA TRP A 124 -0.45 -2.69 7.29
C TRP A 124 0.86 -3.29 6.76
N ALA A 125 0.92 -4.60 6.58
CA ALA A 125 2.07 -5.27 5.99
C ALA A 125 1.92 -5.46 4.46
N ASP A 126 0.87 -4.89 3.85
CA ASP A 126 0.66 -4.86 2.41
C ASP A 126 1.40 -3.67 1.76
N ALA A 127 1.59 -3.72 0.45
CA ALA A 127 2.17 -2.62 -0.31
C ALA A 127 1.20 -1.45 -0.55
N TYR A 128 -0.12 -1.72 -0.59
CA TYR A 128 -1.14 -0.77 -1.06
C TYR A 128 -1.89 -0.04 0.06
N THR A 129 -1.20 0.21 1.18
CA THR A 129 -1.80 0.78 2.40
C THR A 129 -2.35 2.18 2.20
N ASN A 130 -1.75 2.97 1.30
CA ASN A 130 -2.10 4.37 1.10
C ASN A 130 -3.44 4.57 0.39
N ALA A 131 -3.91 3.58 -0.37
CA ALA A 131 -5.10 3.72 -1.21
C ALA A 131 -6.39 3.87 -0.40
N ILE A 132 -6.52 3.14 0.71
CA ILE A 132 -7.74 3.12 1.54
C ILE A 132 -8.05 4.50 2.12
N PRO A 133 -7.12 5.19 2.83
CA PRO A 133 -7.38 6.55 3.30
C PRO A 133 -7.63 7.54 2.15
N ARG A 134 -6.93 7.43 1.00
CA ARG A 134 -7.19 8.30 -0.16
C ARG A 134 -8.61 8.11 -0.73
N LEU A 135 -9.04 6.87 -0.89
CA LEU A 135 -10.40 6.53 -1.35
C LEU A 135 -11.46 7.04 -0.37
N LEU A 136 -11.25 6.88 0.94
CA LEU A 136 -12.18 7.36 1.95
C LEU A 136 -12.29 8.89 1.97
N SER A 137 -11.19 9.61 1.76
CA SER A 137 -11.20 11.07 1.65
C SER A 137 -11.83 11.56 0.35
N GLY A 138 -11.56 10.88 -0.77
CA GLY A 138 -11.85 11.38 -2.12
C GLY A 138 -13.21 10.97 -2.70
N LEU A 139 -13.70 9.77 -2.37
CA LEU A 139 -15.00 9.29 -2.86
C LEU A 139 -16.13 10.14 -2.29
N ARG A 140 -17.26 10.23 -3.02
CA ARG A 140 -18.53 10.78 -2.49
C ARG A 140 -19.62 9.72 -2.36
N SER A 141 -19.47 8.59 -3.02
CA SER A 141 -20.37 7.44 -2.87
C SER A 141 -20.25 6.82 -1.47
N PRO A 142 -21.22 5.98 -1.06
CA PRO A 142 -21.14 5.20 0.17
C PRO A 142 -19.84 4.40 0.21
N ARG A 143 -19.12 4.46 1.34
CA ARG A 143 -17.78 3.91 1.41
C ARG A 143 -17.42 3.39 2.79
N LYS A 144 -16.61 2.32 2.80
CA LYS A 144 -15.94 1.80 4.00
C LYS A 144 -14.48 1.49 3.71
N GLY A 145 -13.67 1.58 4.75
CA GLY A 145 -12.26 1.20 4.79
C GLY A 145 -12.03 0.21 5.94
N LEU A 146 -11.26 -0.84 5.68
CA LEU A 146 -10.84 -1.80 6.69
C LEU A 146 -9.36 -2.12 6.53
N VAL A 147 -8.57 -1.84 7.55
CA VAL A 147 -7.12 -2.13 7.55
C VAL A 147 -6.78 -3.04 8.70
N GLY A 148 -6.34 -4.27 8.40
CA GLY A 148 -5.81 -5.20 9.39
C GLY A 148 -4.29 -5.15 9.52
N PRO A 149 -3.67 -6.05 10.29
CA PRO A 149 -2.21 -6.21 10.31
C PRO A 149 -1.65 -6.97 9.10
N TRP A 150 -2.51 -7.42 8.19
CA TRP A 150 -2.18 -8.42 7.19
C TRP A 150 -1.20 -7.91 6.13
N SER A 151 -0.49 -8.85 5.53
CA SER A 151 0.27 -8.71 4.29
C SER A 151 -0.67 -8.68 3.09
N HIS A 152 -0.16 -8.93 1.88
CA HIS A 152 -0.90 -8.91 0.62
C HIS A 152 -1.92 -10.06 0.48
N ASN A 153 -2.85 -10.21 1.43
CA ASN A 153 -3.77 -11.34 1.56
C ASN A 153 -5.22 -10.91 1.79
N TYR A 154 -6.15 -11.83 1.48
CA TYR A 154 -7.51 -11.65 1.96
C TYR A 154 -7.58 -11.77 3.48
N PRO A 155 -8.45 -11.01 4.17
CA PRO A 155 -8.44 -10.96 5.64
C PRO A 155 -8.68 -12.29 6.38
N HIS A 156 -9.31 -13.28 5.73
CA HIS A 156 -9.54 -14.62 6.31
C HIS A 156 -8.30 -15.52 6.29
N SER A 157 -7.34 -15.21 5.43
CA SER A 157 -6.02 -15.83 5.38
C SER A 157 -4.93 -14.84 5.83
N GLY A 158 -5.33 -13.81 6.57
CA GLY A 158 -4.47 -12.68 6.90
C GLY A 158 -3.31 -13.10 7.80
N VAL A 159 -2.09 -12.94 7.28
CA VAL A 159 -0.83 -13.09 8.00
C VAL A 159 -0.04 -11.79 7.88
N PRO A 160 0.60 -11.27 8.93
CA PRO A 160 0.41 -11.70 10.31
C PRO A 160 -1.05 -11.53 10.76
N GLY A 161 -1.48 -12.36 11.69
CA GLY A 161 -2.81 -12.27 12.28
C GLY A 161 -2.98 -11.07 13.22
N PRO A 162 -4.19 -10.90 13.78
CA PRO A 162 -5.32 -11.83 13.67
C PRO A 162 -6.05 -11.73 12.32
N ALA A 163 -6.33 -12.87 11.71
CA ALA A 163 -7.28 -12.99 10.61
C ALA A 163 -8.72 -12.72 11.08
N ILE A 164 -9.61 -12.37 10.16
CA ILE A 164 -11.03 -12.13 10.45
C ILE A 164 -11.94 -12.89 9.49
N GLY A 165 -13.23 -12.97 9.83
CA GLY A 165 -14.28 -13.47 8.94
C GLY A 165 -14.56 -12.55 7.75
N PHE A 166 -13.67 -12.51 6.75
CA PHE A 166 -13.83 -11.69 5.54
C PHE A 166 -15.14 -11.98 4.80
N LEU A 167 -15.52 -13.26 4.69
CA LEU A 167 -16.71 -13.64 3.94
C LEU A 167 -17.99 -13.14 4.60
N GLN A 168 -18.01 -13.01 5.92
CA GLN A 168 -19.11 -12.42 6.68
C GLN A 168 -19.22 -10.92 6.38
N GLU A 169 -18.11 -10.19 6.38
CA GLU A 169 -18.07 -8.76 6.01
C GLU A 169 -18.52 -8.56 4.55
N ALA A 170 -17.98 -9.35 3.63
CA ALA A 170 -18.34 -9.27 2.22
C ALA A 170 -19.82 -9.58 2.00
N ARG A 171 -20.36 -10.62 2.65
CA ARG A 171 -21.78 -10.96 2.56
C ARG A 171 -22.67 -9.82 3.03
N ARG A 172 -22.36 -9.17 4.17
CA ARG A 172 -23.13 -8.03 4.67
C ARG A 172 -23.16 -6.90 3.63
N TRP A 173 -22.01 -6.60 3.04
CA TRP A 173 -21.91 -5.60 1.97
C TRP A 173 -22.73 -5.94 0.73
N TRP A 174 -22.70 -7.21 0.29
CA TRP A 174 -23.47 -7.65 -0.87
C TRP A 174 -24.97 -7.71 -0.60
N ASP A 175 -25.38 -8.21 0.56
CA ASP A 175 -26.79 -8.25 0.95
C ASP A 175 -27.36 -6.81 1.03
N GLN A 176 -26.59 -5.83 1.51
CA GLN A 176 -26.94 -4.40 1.50
C GLN A 176 -27.19 -3.86 0.08
N TRP A 177 -26.21 -4.00 -0.81
CA TRP A 177 -26.21 -3.25 -2.06
C TRP A 177 -26.77 -4.00 -3.26
N LEU A 178 -26.79 -5.34 -3.22
CA LEU A 178 -27.29 -6.18 -4.31
C LEU A 178 -28.69 -6.73 -4.03
N LYS A 179 -29.06 -6.90 -2.75
CA LYS A 179 -30.37 -7.45 -2.36
C LYS A 179 -31.27 -6.46 -1.64
N GLY A 180 -30.76 -5.28 -1.26
CA GLY A 180 -31.53 -4.27 -0.53
C GLY A 180 -31.87 -4.69 0.91
N ILE A 181 -31.12 -5.62 1.50
CA ILE A 181 -31.31 -6.06 2.88
C ILE A 181 -30.52 -5.11 3.78
N ASP A 182 -31.16 -4.44 4.74
CA ASP A 182 -30.44 -3.63 5.72
C ASP A 182 -29.61 -4.54 6.64
N THR A 183 -28.28 -4.48 6.50
CA THR A 183 -27.34 -5.27 7.31
C THR A 183 -26.70 -4.44 8.43
N GLY A 184 -27.10 -3.17 8.58
CA GLY A 184 -26.53 -2.21 9.51
C GLY A 184 -25.08 -1.81 9.20
N ILE A 185 -24.46 -2.32 8.13
CA ILE A 185 -23.03 -2.09 7.82
C ILE A 185 -22.68 -0.61 7.63
N MET A 186 -23.65 0.18 7.17
CA MET A 186 -23.51 1.63 6.98
C MET A 186 -23.77 2.46 8.25
N ASN A 187 -24.28 1.85 9.32
CA ASN A 187 -24.44 2.51 10.62
C ASN A 187 -23.14 2.47 11.45
N GLU A 188 -22.20 1.63 11.05
CA GLU A 188 -20.88 1.54 11.65
C GLU A 188 -19.96 2.67 11.14
N PRO A 189 -18.91 3.03 11.89
CA PRO A 189 -17.91 3.97 11.40
C PRO A 189 -17.33 3.54 10.02
N PRO A 190 -17.08 4.50 9.12
CA PRO A 190 -16.61 4.22 7.77
C PRO A 190 -15.18 3.69 7.74
N TYR A 191 -14.36 3.95 8.75
CA TYR A 191 -12.97 3.50 8.76
C TYR A 191 -12.67 2.68 10.00
N ARG A 192 -12.29 1.41 9.82
CA ARG A 192 -11.90 0.51 10.91
C ARG A 192 -10.48 0.01 10.67
N VAL A 193 -9.66 0.07 11.70
CA VAL A 193 -8.21 -0.09 11.58
C VAL A 193 -7.67 -0.91 12.74
N TRP A 194 -6.71 -1.80 12.48
CA TRP A 194 -5.95 -2.48 13.51
C TRP A 194 -4.79 -1.57 13.99
N MET A 195 -4.94 -0.94 15.15
CA MET A 195 -3.86 -0.20 15.79
C MET A 195 -2.87 -1.21 16.36
N GLN A 196 -1.67 -1.27 15.77
CA GLN A 196 -0.63 -2.22 16.19
C GLN A 196 0.00 -1.77 17.51
N GLU A 197 0.34 -2.73 18.36
CA GLU A 197 1.21 -2.48 19.51
C GLU A 197 2.68 -2.52 19.07
N SER A 198 3.52 -1.83 19.85
CA SER A 198 4.97 -1.89 19.74
C SER A 198 5.47 -3.31 20.04
N VAL A 199 6.29 -3.85 19.14
CA VAL A 199 6.99 -5.12 19.34
C VAL A 199 8.38 -5.07 18.69
N PRO A 200 9.39 -5.75 19.25
CA PRO A 200 10.73 -5.77 18.68
C PRO A 200 10.76 -6.23 17.22
N PRO A 201 11.72 -5.74 16.41
CA PRO A 201 11.80 -6.04 14.99
C PRO A 201 12.03 -7.54 14.74
N ARG A 202 11.27 -8.09 13.79
CA ARG A 202 11.40 -9.46 13.28
C ARG A 202 10.99 -9.48 11.82
N ALA A 203 11.71 -10.26 11.03
CA ALA A 203 11.42 -10.41 9.60
C ALA A 203 10.17 -11.27 9.31
N SER A 204 9.49 -11.77 10.35
CA SER A 204 8.19 -12.43 10.25
C SER A 204 7.46 -12.42 11.60
N TYR A 205 6.13 -12.37 11.54
CA TYR A 205 5.26 -12.47 12.70
C TYR A 205 4.11 -13.43 12.40
N ALA A 206 3.76 -14.32 13.32
CA ALA A 206 2.51 -15.08 13.22
C ALA A 206 1.29 -14.21 13.52
N VAL A 207 1.43 -13.31 14.50
CA VAL A 207 0.41 -12.36 14.95
C VAL A 207 1.08 -11.03 15.26
N ARG A 208 0.46 -9.93 14.82
CA ARG A 208 0.80 -8.58 15.25
C ARG A 208 -0.18 -8.15 16.35
N PRO A 209 0.26 -8.01 17.60
CA PRO A 209 -0.61 -7.56 18.68
C PRO A 209 -1.12 -6.16 18.38
N GLY A 210 -2.30 -5.85 18.91
CA GLY A 210 -3.01 -4.63 18.58
C GLY A 210 -4.47 -4.68 19.00
N ARG A 211 -5.21 -3.67 18.55
CA ARG A 211 -6.65 -3.56 18.78
C ARG A 211 -7.35 -2.90 17.61
N TRP A 212 -8.62 -3.23 17.40
CA TRP A 212 -9.45 -2.50 16.45
C TRP A 212 -9.79 -1.11 17.00
N VAL A 213 -9.49 -0.09 16.22
CA VAL A 213 -9.98 1.29 16.38
C VAL A 213 -10.89 1.64 15.21
N ALA A 214 -11.74 2.64 15.38
CA ALA A 214 -12.69 3.02 14.35
C ALA A 214 -12.90 4.54 14.31
N GLU A 215 -12.74 5.12 13.12
CA GLU A 215 -12.87 6.55 12.87
C GLU A 215 -14.20 6.89 12.18
N PRO A 216 -14.86 7.99 12.60
CA PRO A 216 -16.21 8.32 12.14
C PRO A 216 -16.20 8.93 10.73
N SER A 217 -15.03 9.38 10.27
CA SER A 217 -14.75 9.90 8.96
C SER A 217 -13.26 9.77 8.67
N TRP A 218 -12.88 9.90 7.40
CA TRP A 218 -11.50 10.15 7.03
C TRP A 218 -11.42 11.34 6.06
N PRO A 219 -10.61 12.38 6.33
CA PRO A 219 -9.77 12.57 7.52
C PRO A 219 -10.58 12.56 8.83
N SER A 220 -9.99 12.04 9.90
CA SER A 220 -10.67 11.93 11.20
C SER A 220 -10.50 13.22 12.02
N PRO A 221 -11.56 13.73 12.66
CA PRO A 221 -11.45 14.83 13.62
C PRO A 221 -10.72 14.44 14.91
N ARG A 222 -10.48 13.14 15.16
CA ARG A 222 -9.77 12.63 16.34
C ARG A 222 -8.26 12.48 16.12
N VAL A 223 -7.79 12.63 14.89
CA VAL A 223 -6.38 12.52 14.52
C VAL A 223 -5.83 13.93 14.31
N THR A 224 -4.84 14.29 15.11
CA THR A 224 -4.17 15.59 15.02
C THR A 224 -2.75 15.44 14.47
N THR A 225 -2.33 16.38 13.64
CA THR A 225 -0.94 16.43 13.16
C THR A 225 -0.02 16.98 14.25
N ARG A 226 1.02 16.23 14.60
CA ARG A 226 2.15 16.70 15.40
C ARG A 226 3.35 16.94 14.48
N ARG A 227 4.00 18.10 14.63
CA ARG A 227 5.18 18.45 13.83
C ARG A 227 6.43 18.25 14.68
N TYR A 228 7.43 17.65 14.06
CA TYR A 228 8.77 17.59 14.59
C TYR A 228 9.74 18.20 13.58
N ALA A 229 10.65 19.03 14.06
CA ALA A 229 11.77 19.59 13.32
C ALA A 229 12.96 18.62 13.33
N LEU A 230 13.61 18.52 12.17
CA LEU A 230 14.85 17.76 11.99
C LEU A 230 16.03 18.67 12.38
N ASN A 231 16.49 18.57 13.63
CA ASN A 231 17.57 19.40 14.16
C ASN A 231 18.91 18.65 14.12
N PRO A 232 20.05 19.35 13.99
CA PRO A 232 21.34 18.74 14.29
C PRO A 232 21.33 18.17 15.71
N GLY A 233 21.45 16.84 15.82
CA GLY A 233 21.41 16.12 17.10
C GLY A 233 20.08 15.49 17.48
N GLY A 234 19.01 15.63 16.69
CA GLY A 234 17.78 14.87 16.91
C GLY A 234 16.49 15.47 16.38
N LEU A 235 15.39 14.81 16.70
CA LEU A 235 14.03 15.16 16.36
C LEU A 235 13.36 15.89 17.55
N GLY A 236 12.82 17.08 17.34
CA GLY A 236 12.19 17.87 18.42
C GLY A 236 11.00 18.70 17.95
N GLU A 237 10.13 19.15 18.86
CA GLU A 237 8.97 19.97 18.49
C GLU A 237 9.33 21.40 18.07
N THR A 238 10.47 21.88 18.55
CA THR A 238 10.97 23.22 18.25
C THR A 238 12.06 23.14 17.20
N SER A 239 12.00 24.05 16.23
CA SER A 239 13.08 24.22 15.24
C SER A 239 14.25 24.97 15.87
N GLY A 240 15.45 24.41 15.74
CA GLY A 240 16.70 25.11 15.97
C GLY A 240 17.07 26.03 14.80
N PRO A 241 18.26 26.64 14.84
CA PRO A 241 18.79 27.42 13.72
C PRO A 241 19.00 26.53 12.49
N GLU A 242 18.75 27.09 11.30
CA GLU A 242 18.99 26.40 10.04
C GLU A 242 20.45 25.96 9.92
N THR A 243 20.66 24.66 9.75
CA THR A 243 21.98 24.06 9.72
C THR A 243 22.04 23.08 8.54
N PRO A 244 22.82 23.37 7.49
CA PRO A 244 22.98 22.45 6.37
C PRO A 244 23.67 21.15 6.81
N LEU A 245 23.10 20.01 6.43
CA LEU A 245 23.67 18.69 6.66
C LEU A 245 23.98 18.04 5.31
N ALA A 246 25.26 17.74 5.07
CA ALA A 246 25.70 17.03 3.88
C ALA A 246 25.76 15.52 4.18
N TRP A 247 25.04 14.72 3.39
CA TRP A 247 25.02 13.27 3.55
C TRP A 247 25.05 12.55 2.21
N ARG A 248 25.65 11.36 2.20
CA ARG A 248 25.65 10.44 1.06
C ARG A 248 25.62 9.02 1.60
N SER A 249 24.47 8.37 1.47
CA SER A 249 24.31 6.98 1.92
C SER A 249 25.13 6.02 1.05
N PRO A 250 25.71 4.94 1.64
CA PRO A 250 26.23 3.82 0.88
C PRO A 250 25.17 3.20 -0.04
N ALA A 251 25.59 2.63 -1.17
CA ALA A 251 24.67 1.99 -2.12
C ALA A 251 23.93 0.76 -1.55
N ALA A 252 24.46 0.17 -0.48
CA ALA A 252 23.87 -0.97 0.21
C ALA A 252 22.80 -0.57 1.25
N THR A 253 22.60 0.72 1.53
CA THR A 253 21.56 1.18 2.45
C THR A 253 20.18 0.90 1.87
N GLY A 254 19.32 0.24 2.65
CA GLY A 254 17.99 -0.23 2.26
C GLY A 254 17.91 -1.74 2.03
N LEU A 255 19.02 -2.49 2.13
CA LEU A 255 18.99 -3.95 1.98
C LEU A 255 18.19 -4.64 3.11
N ALA A 256 18.00 -3.99 4.25
CA ALA A 256 17.16 -4.49 5.35
C ALA A 256 15.68 -4.07 5.23
N ALA A 257 15.27 -3.51 4.10
CA ALA A 257 13.90 -3.02 3.87
C ALA A 257 12.85 -4.14 3.75
N GLY A 258 13.26 -5.39 3.56
CA GLY A 258 12.33 -6.48 3.26
C GLY A 258 11.67 -6.35 1.88
N GLU A 259 10.72 -7.23 1.60
CA GLU A 259 9.93 -7.24 0.36
C GLU A 259 8.93 -6.07 0.37
N TRP A 260 8.78 -5.39 -0.77
CA TRP A 260 7.83 -4.27 -0.88
C TRP A 260 6.38 -4.76 -0.80
N CYS A 261 6.08 -5.90 -1.43
CA CYS A 261 4.77 -6.56 -1.38
C CYS A 261 4.91 -7.98 -0.83
N SER A 262 4.93 -8.10 0.51
CA SER A 262 5.03 -9.39 1.20
C SER A 262 3.71 -10.18 1.09
N ASP A 263 3.81 -11.50 0.92
CA ASP A 263 2.71 -12.45 1.08
C ASP A 263 2.64 -13.01 2.52
N GLY A 264 3.47 -12.49 3.43
CA GLY A 264 3.58 -12.89 4.84
C GLY A 264 4.50 -14.09 5.07
N GLY A 265 5.39 -14.36 4.11
CA GLY A 265 6.41 -15.41 4.21
C GLY A 265 7.49 -15.13 5.24
N GLU A 266 8.25 -16.16 5.59
CA GLU A 266 9.38 -16.02 6.51
C GLU A 266 10.50 -15.20 5.86
N GLY A 267 10.92 -14.12 6.53
CA GLY A 267 12.01 -13.26 6.04
C GLY A 267 11.57 -12.12 5.12
N GLU A 268 10.29 -12.03 4.77
CA GLU A 268 9.81 -10.99 3.84
C GLU A 268 9.58 -9.62 4.50
N ALA A 269 9.30 -9.57 5.81
CA ALA A 269 9.12 -8.31 6.52
C ALA A 269 10.48 -7.65 6.85
N PRO A 270 10.52 -6.31 7.03
CA PRO A 270 11.74 -5.64 7.46
C PRO A 270 12.22 -6.18 8.81
N GLY A 271 13.49 -6.55 8.86
CA GLY A 271 14.17 -6.93 10.10
C GLY A 271 14.56 -5.71 10.94
N ASP A 272 15.53 -5.91 11.83
CA ASP A 272 16.16 -4.83 12.58
C ASP A 272 16.85 -3.85 11.63
N GLN A 273 16.58 -2.56 11.81
CA GLN A 273 16.98 -1.50 10.89
C GLN A 273 18.34 -0.87 11.23
N ARG A 274 19.04 -1.31 12.29
CA ARG A 274 20.33 -0.73 12.70
C ARG A 274 21.37 -0.63 11.59
N GLU A 275 21.42 -1.60 10.67
CA GLU A 275 22.36 -1.57 9.53
C GLU A 275 22.03 -0.43 8.55
N ASP A 276 20.74 -0.24 8.25
CA ASP A 276 20.28 0.85 7.39
C ASP A 276 20.38 2.21 8.10
N ASP A 277 20.18 2.25 9.41
CA ASP A 277 20.36 3.44 10.24
C ASP A 277 21.82 3.91 10.23
N ALA A 278 22.79 2.99 10.29
CA ALA A 278 24.22 3.31 10.20
C ALA A 278 24.64 3.93 8.84
N GLY A 279 23.89 3.64 7.78
CA GLY A 279 24.08 4.24 6.45
C GLY A 279 23.24 5.49 6.19
N SER A 280 22.42 5.91 7.15
CA SER A 280 21.44 7.00 7.01
C SER A 280 21.79 8.21 7.86
N LEU A 281 21.25 9.38 7.48
CA LEU A 281 21.18 10.53 8.37
C LEU A 281 19.98 10.35 9.31
N THR A 282 20.24 10.12 10.60
CA THR A 282 19.20 9.83 11.60
C THR A 282 18.87 11.05 12.46
N PHE A 283 17.61 11.14 12.87
CA PHE A 283 17.09 12.17 13.77
C PHE A 283 16.19 11.49 14.80
N ASP A 284 16.75 11.20 15.96
CA ASP A 284 16.03 10.51 17.03
C ASP A 284 15.43 11.52 18.02
N SER A 285 14.24 11.25 18.54
CA SER A 285 13.69 12.05 19.63
C SER A 285 14.33 11.66 20.96
N GLU A 286 14.12 12.47 21.98
CA GLU A 286 14.26 11.99 23.36
C GLU A 286 13.37 10.76 23.60
N PRO A 287 13.72 9.89 24.56
CA PRO A 287 12.87 8.76 24.94
C PRO A 287 11.44 9.21 25.23
N LEU A 288 10.47 8.50 24.65
CA LEU A 288 9.07 8.84 24.82
C LEU A 288 8.65 8.62 26.28
N ALA A 289 8.19 9.69 26.94
CA ALA A 289 7.70 9.64 28.32
C ALA A 289 6.30 8.99 28.41
N GLU A 290 5.56 8.99 27.31
CA GLU A 290 4.21 8.44 27.20
C GLU A 290 4.02 7.73 25.86
N ARG A 291 2.97 6.90 25.77
CA ARG A 291 2.62 6.21 24.53
C ARG A 291 2.27 7.23 23.44
N LEU A 292 2.94 7.11 22.31
CA LEU A 292 2.60 7.82 21.08
C LEU A 292 1.88 6.86 20.11
N GLU A 293 0.65 7.19 19.73
CA GLU A 293 -0.08 6.45 18.71
C GLU A 293 -0.11 7.24 17.40
N ILE A 294 0.22 6.57 16.30
CA ILE A 294 0.27 7.18 14.97
C ILE A 294 -0.73 6.47 14.08
N LEU A 295 -1.74 7.20 13.61
CA LEU A 295 -2.71 6.72 12.61
C LEU A 295 -2.79 7.73 11.47
N GLY A 296 -2.33 7.33 10.29
CA GLY A 296 -2.36 8.16 9.08
C GLY A 296 -1.09 7.99 8.27
N ALA A 297 -0.82 8.97 7.41
CA ALA A 297 0.38 9.02 6.58
C ALA A 297 1.31 10.12 7.14
N PRO A 298 2.42 9.77 7.78
CA PRO A 298 3.46 10.74 8.13
C PRO A 298 3.95 11.48 6.89
N VAL A 299 4.30 12.76 7.05
CA VAL A 299 4.80 13.60 5.96
C VAL A 299 6.11 14.22 6.43
N VAL A 300 7.14 14.11 5.58
CA VAL A 300 8.40 14.81 5.75
C VAL A 300 8.47 15.97 4.76
N ALA A 301 8.87 17.15 5.24
CA ALA A 301 9.17 18.30 4.41
C ALA A 301 10.68 18.52 4.45
N LEU A 302 11.31 18.52 3.28
CA LEU A 302 12.76 18.65 3.15
C LEU A 302 13.10 19.81 2.24
N GLU A 303 14.07 20.61 2.66
CA GLU A 303 14.80 21.52 1.79
C GLU A 303 16.13 20.87 1.43
N LEU A 304 16.41 20.74 0.14
CA LEU A 304 17.49 19.91 -0.37
C LEU A 304 18.28 20.66 -1.44
N ALA A 305 19.60 20.45 -1.43
CA ALA A 305 20.50 20.77 -2.52
C ALA A 305 21.20 19.49 -2.98
N VAL A 306 21.32 19.30 -4.29
CA VAL A 306 21.95 18.12 -4.89
C VAL A 306 23.03 18.53 -5.88
N ASP A 307 24.13 17.78 -5.92
CA ASP A 307 25.28 18.01 -6.81
C ASP A 307 25.15 17.27 -8.15
N ARG A 308 24.05 16.54 -8.35
CA ARG A 308 23.74 15.75 -9.55
C ARG A 308 22.34 16.07 -10.07
N PRO A 309 22.06 15.86 -11.38
CA PRO A 309 20.74 16.11 -11.96
C PRO A 309 19.62 15.24 -11.40
N VAL A 310 19.96 14.06 -10.87
CA VAL A 310 19.01 13.10 -10.28
C VAL A 310 19.58 12.63 -8.95
N ALA A 311 18.73 12.62 -7.93
CA ALA A 311 19.03 12.11 -6.60
C ALA A 311 17.82 11.34 -6.06
N PHE A 312 18.10 10.37 -5.19
CA PHE A 312 17.07 9.64 -4.45
C PHE A 312 17.05 10.11 -3.01
N VAL A 313 15.84 10.21 -2.47
CA VAL A 313 15.61 10.45 -1.05
C VAL A 313 14.65 9.39 -0.57
N VAL A 314 15.04 8.70 0.49
CA VAL A 314 14.20 7.75 1.21
C VAL A 314 14.11 8.25 2.64
N ALA A 315 12.89 8.44 3.13
CA ALA A 315 12.64 8.71 4.54
C ALA A 315 12.16 7.40 5.17
N ARG A 316 12.50 7.19 6.44
CA ARG A 316 11.96 6.07 7.22
C ARG A 316 11.52 6.64 8.56
N LEU A 317 10.34 6.25 9.01
CA LEU A 317 9.94 6.42 10.39
C LEU A 317 10.15 5.09 11.09
N SER A 318 11.01 5.09 12.11
CA SER A 318 11.35 3.91 12.89
C SER A 318 11.04 4.12 14.37
N GLU A 319 10.72 3.03 15.05
CA GLU A 319 10.67 2.95 16.50
C GLU A 319 12.00 2.38 17.01
N VAL A 320 12.67 3.12 17.89
CA VAL A 320 13.91 2.69 18.54
C VAL A 320 13.60 2.16 19.93
N PHE A 321 14.00 0.92 20.20
CA PHE A 321 13.76 0.22 21.47
C PHE A 321 14.87 0.52 22.49
N PRO A 322 14.63 0.27 23.80
CA PRO A 322 15.63 0.50 24.85
C PRO A 322 16.94 -0.28 24.68
N ASP A 323 16.92 -1.39 23.94
CA ASP A 323 18.12 -2.18 23.61
C ASP A 323 18.86 -1.67 22.35
N GLY A 324 18.36 -0.58 21.76
CA GLY A 324 18.88 0.04 20.53
C GLY A 324 18.42 -0.64 19.25
N SER A 325 17.62 -1.71 19.30
CA SER A 325 17.02 -2.28 18.09
C SER A 325 16.05 -1.28 17.45
N SER A 326 15.97 -1.29 16.12
CA SER A 326 15.20 -0.31 15.36
C SER A 326 14.18 -1.03 14.48
N SER A 327 12.91 -0.69 14.62
CA SER A 327 11.82 -1.28 13.83
C SER A 327 11.22 -0.26 12.89
N ARG A 328 11.19 -0.56 11.59
CA ARG A 328 10.57 0.32 10.60
C ARG A 328 9.06 0.32 10.78
N VAL A 329 8.49 1.50 11.02
CA VAL A 329 7.04 1.74 11.06
C VAL A 329 6.50 2.00 9.65
N THR A 330 7.17 2.89 8.90
CA THR A 330 6.81 3.24 7.51
C THR A 330 8.00 3.92 6.80
N HIS A 331 7.87 4.18 5.50
CA HIS A 331 8.87 4.83 4.65
C HIS A 331 8.20 5.69 3.56
#